data_AF-C0RC83-F1
#
_entry.id   AF-C0RC83-F1
#
_cell.length_a   1.000
_cell.length_b   1.000
_cell.length_c   1.000
_cell.angle_alpha   90.00
_cell.angle_beta   90.00
_cell.angle_gamma   90.00
#
_symmetry.space_group_name_H-M   'P 1'
#
loop_
_entity.id
_entity.type
_entity.pdbx_description
1 polymer ?
#
loop_
_entity_poly.entity_id
_entity_poly.type
_entity_poly.pdbx_seq_one_letter_code
_entity_poly.pdbx_strand_id
1 'polypeptide(L)'
;MYHTRLNNILRGFDVKSEKVFVFFTNLFTKEKKYVTLFPTREGDEFLGMFYGYKKIRNNPFYSDYTSFCNFSKKKIKTYNKSYFIEFRFKKRSVFCYLHTIAYLLAECQLACNRKLYKQILNLEKAVFAFYSKDLIPGGV
;
A
#
# COMPACT_ATOMS: atom_id res chain seq x y z
N MET A 1 -11.86 5.98 5.65
CA MET A 1 -10.69 5.81 4.76
C MET A 1 -9.43 5.89 5.59
N TYR A 2 -8.48 4.95 5.45
CA TYR A 2 -7.21 4.94 6.17
C TYR A 2 -6.04 5.12 5.21
N HIS A 3 -5.03 5.88 5.64
CA HIS A 3 -3.84 6.18 4.87
C HIS A 3 -2.58 5.92 5.70
N THR A 4 -1.63 5.16 5.15
CA THR A 4 -0.28 5.13 5.73
C THR A 4 0.45 6.45 5.46
N ARG A 5 1.55 6.69 6.18
CA ARG A 5 2.49 7.77 5.83
C ARG A 5 3.05 7.55 4.43
N LEU A 6 3.52 8.60 3.78
CA LEU A 6 4.17 8.46 2.47
C LEU A 6 5.54 7.77 2.59
N ASN A 7 6.07 7.37 1.44
CA ASN A 7 7.44 6.91 1.27
C ASN A 7 7.81 5.62 2.01
N ASN A 8 6.90 4.66 2.07
CA ASN A 8 7.21 3.35 2.62
C ASN A 8 7.88 2.44 1.60
N ILE A 9 8.69 1.53 2.10
CA ILE A 9 9.22 0.36 1.41
C ILE A 9 8.46 -0.85 1.94
N LEU A 10 7.87 -1.65 1.05
CA LEU A 10 7.28 -2.94 1.41
C LEU A 10 8.39 -3.91 1.85
N ARG A 11 8.26 -4.46 3.05
CA ARG A 11 9.24 -5.43 3.60
C ARG A 11 8.76 -6.87 3.44
N GLY A 12 7.45 -7.09 3.53
CA GLY A 12 6.84 -8.40 3.44
C GLY A 12 5.45 -8.39 4.05
N PHE A 13 4.90 -9.57 4.25
CA PHE A 13 3.62 -9.78 4.89
C PHE A 13 3.63 -11.09 5.68
N ASP A 14 2.68 -11.24 6.59
CA ASP A 14 2.46 -12.46 7.37
C ASP A 14 0.95 -12.68 7.55
N VAL A 15 0.52 -13.94 7.69
CA VAL A 15 -0.89 -14.31 7.88
C VAL A 15 -0.99 -15.10 9.18
N LYS A 16 -1.64 -14.53 10.18
CA LYS A 16 -1.78 -15.12 11.53
C LYS A 16 -3.17 -14.91 12.07
N SER A 17 -3.75 -15.95 12.68
CA SER A 17 -4.97 -15.87 13.50
C SER A 17 -6.05 -14.97 12.87
N GLU A 18 -6.42 -15.30 11.63
CA GLU A 18 -7.44 -14.59 10.84
C GLU A 18 -7.12 -13.12 10.52
N LYS A 19 -5.84 -12.75 10.42
CA LYS A 19 -5.42 -11.40 10.03
C LYS A 19 -4.27 -11.47 9.04
N VAL A 20 -4.22 -10.51 8.12
CA VAL A 20 -3.08 -10.30 7.24
C VAL A 20 -2.32 -9.06 7.72
N PHE A 21 -1.04 -9.23 8.03
CA PHE A 21 -0.15 -8.15 8.41
C PHE A 21 0.71 -7.78 7.22
N VAL A 22 0.74 -6.49 6.85
CA VAL A 22 1.62 -5.99 5.79
C VAL A 22 2.64 -5.06 6.41
N PHE A 23 3.93 -5.39 6.25
CA PHE A 23 5.03 -4.71 6.92
C PHE A 23 5.74 -3.73 6.01
N PHE A 24 6.07 -2.58 6.59
CA PHE A 24 6.67 -1.45 5.91
C PHE A 24 7.86 -0.92 6.69
N THR A 25 8.79 -0.30 5.97
CA THR A 25 9.80 0.57 6.57
C THR A 25 9.75 1.91 5.87
N ASN A 26 9.62 2.99 6.62
CA ASN A 26 9.68 4.33 6.05
C ASN A 26 11.10 4.59 5.55
N LEU A 27 11.23 5.05 4.30
CA LEU A 27 12.54 5.27 3.68
C LEU A 27 13.40 6.30 4.45
N PHE A 28 12.77 7.29 5.07
CA PHE A 28 13.44 8.47 5.63
C PHE A 28 13.55 8.39 7.14
N THR A 29 12.45 8.11 7.84
CA THR A 29 12.48 7.99 9.31
C THR A 29 13.05 6.65 9.78
N LYS A 30 13.22 5.68 8.86
CA LYS A 30 13.59 4.28 9.17
C LYS A 30 12.60 3.56 10.10
N GLU A 31 11.46 4.19 10.40
CA GLU A 31 10.41 3.64 11.24
C GLU A 31 9.80 2.39 10.59
N LYS A 32 9.72 1.32 11.36
CA LYS A 32 9.03 0.09 10.95
C LYS A 32 7.56 0.20 11.35
N LYS A 33 6.66 -0.02 10.40
CA LYS A 33 5.21 -0.04 10.64
C LYS A 33 4.59 -1.25 10.00
N TYR A 34 3.38 -1.56 10.41
CA TYR A 34 2.53 -2.52 9.72
C TYR A 34 1.11 -1.99 9.63
N VAL A 35 0.36 -2.51 8.67
CA VAL A 35 -1.11 -2.44 8.68
C VAL A 35 -1.65 -3.84 8.88
N THR A 36 -2.80 -3.91 9.54
CA THR A 36 -3.52 -5.16 9.75
C THR A 36 -4.80 -5.13 8.92
N LEU A 37 -4.95 -6.11 8.05
CA LEU A 37 -6.20 -6.39 7.36
C LEU A 37 -6.97 -7.41 8.19
N PHE A 38 -8.20 -7.05 8.53
CA PHE A 38 -9.09 -7.85 9.38
C PHE A 38 -10.09 -8.63 8.52
N PRO A 39 -10.73 -9.67 9.07
CA PRO A 39 -11.86 -10.32 8.42
C PRO A 39 -12.94 -9.29 8.09
N THR A 40 -13.68 -9.53 6.99
CA THR A 40 -14.80 -8.69 6.62
C THR A 40 -15.89 -8.76 7.68
N ARG A 41 -16.50 -7.61 7.98
CA ARG A 41 -17.70 -7.54 8.82
C ARG A 41 -18.92 -7.50 7.91
N GLU A 42 -20.08 -7.87 8.44
CA GLU A 42 -21.33 -7.91 7.67
C GLU A 42 -21.58 -6.61 6.89
N GLY A 43 -21.71 -6.73 5.57
CA GLY A 43 -21.91 -5.63 4.63
C GLY A 43 -20.69 -4.75 4.34
N ASP A 44 -19.46 -5.12 4.74
CA ASP A 44 -18.20 -4.47 4.32
C ASP A 44 -17.30 -5.46 3.55
N GLU A 45 -17.81 -5.96 2.42
CA GLU A 45 -17.15 -6.94 1.56
C GLU A 45 -15.83 -6.41 0.99
N PHE A 46 -14.83 -7.29 0.85
CA PHE A 46 -13.58 -6.98 0.18
C PHE A 46 -13.79 -6.95 -1.34
N LEU A 47 -13.46 -5.83 -1.97
CA LEU A 47 -13.65 -5.60 -3.40
C LEU A 47 -12.38 -5.84 -4.23
N GLY A 48 -11.23 -5.96 -3.59
CA GLY A 48 -9.98 -6.26 -4.26
C GLY A 48 -8.80 -5.39 -3.84
N MET A 49 -7.65 -5.71 -4.43
CA MET A 49 -6.41 -4.98 -4.27
C MET A 49 -6.14 -4.16 -5.53
N PHE A 50 -6.04 -2.84 -5.40
CA PHE A 50 -5.87 -1.92 -6.52
C PHE A 50 -4.55 -1.17 -6.43
N TYR A 51 -4.01 -0.78 -7.58
CA TYR A 51 -2.80 0.03 -7.67
C TYR A 51 -3.15 1.39 -8.24
N GLY A 52 -2.53 2.44 -7.69
CA GLY A 52 -2.77 3.78 -8.19
C GLY A 52 -1.70 4.76 -7.78
N TYR A 53 -1.88 6.01 -8.20
CA TYR A 53 -1.05 7.11 -7.75
C TYR A 53 -1.89 8.35 -7.47
N LYS A 54 -1.40 9.20 -6.56
CA LYS A 54 -1.94 10.54 -6.33
C LYS A 54 -0.91 11.59 -6.73
N LYS A 55 -1.37 12.65 -7.40
CA LYS A 55 -0.56 13.85 -7.62
C LYS A 55 -0.39 14.58 -6.29
N ILE A 56 0.86 14.75 -5.85
CA ILE A 56 1.19 15.40 -4.58
C ILE A 56 1.44 16.89 -4.78
N ARG A 57 2.12 17.24 -5.88
CA ARG A 57 2.42 18.64 -6.20
C ARG A 57 1.13 19.46 -6.26
N ASN A 58 1.08 20.54 -5.50
CA ASN A 58 -0.04 21.49 -5.39
C ASN A 58 -1.36 20.92 -4.81
N ASN A 59 -1.32 19.77 -4.11
CA ASN A 59 -2.52 19.21 -3.49
C ASN A 59 -2.64 19.63 -2.00
N PRO A 60 -3.71 20.34 -1.60
CA PRO A 60 -3.89 20.87 -0.23
C PRO A 60 -3.96 19.79 0.85
N PHE A 61 -4.47 18.60 0.54
CA PHE A 61 -4.49 17.49 1.50
C PHE A 61 -3.07 17.08 1.92
N TYR A 62 -2.09 17.33 1.06
CA TYR A 62 -0.69 17.08 1.30
C TYR A 62 0.09 18.37 1.61
N SER A 63 -0.53 19.56 1.70
CA SER A 63 0.21 20.81 1.89
C SER A 63 0.71 21.01 3.33
N ASP A 64 0.10 20.36 4.33
CA ASP A 64 0.49 20.46 5.74
C ASP A 64 1.46 19.31 6.14
N TYR A 65 2.61 19.34 5.47
CA TYR A 65 3.53 18.22 5.27
C TYR A 65 4.23 17.66 6.53
N THR A 66 4.28 18.41 7.64
CA THR A 66 5.03 18.05 8.88
C THR A 66 4.40 16.93 9.69
N SER A 67 3.07 16.77 9.67
CA SER A 67 2.37 15.72 10.44
C SER A 67 2.45 14.33 9.78
N PHE A 68 2.60 14.29 8.44
CA PHE A 68 2.62 13.06 7.65
C PHE A 68 4.02 12.63 7.16
N CYS A 69 5.01 13.54 7.21
CA CYS A 69 6.31 13.38 6.56
C CYS A 69 7.43 14.18 7.28
N ASN A 70 8.42 13.51 7.86
CA ASN A 70 9.61 14.16 8.45
C ASN A 70 10.62 14.61 7.36
N PHE A 71 10.32 15.68 6.61
CA PHE A 71 11.20 16.16 5.53
C PHE A 71 11.37 17.68 5.50
N SER A 72 12.40 18.14 4.79
CA SER A 72 12.54 19.54 4.39
C SER A 72 11.70 19.87 3.14
N LYS A 73 11.14 21.08 3.09
CA LYS A 73 10.33 21.62 1.96
C LYS A 73 11.01 21.50 0.58
N LYS A 74 12.35 21.42 0.53
CA LYS A 74 13.15 21.39 -0.71
C LYS A 74 13.13 20.03 -1.43
N LYS A 75 13.05 18.91 -0.69
CA LYS A 75 12.98 17.54 -1.28
C LYS A 75 11.60 17.17 -1.79
N ILE A 76 10.55 17.88 -1.39
CA ILE A 76 9.16 17.61 -1.80
C ILE A 76 8.87 18.14 -3.21
N LYS A 77 9.52 19.24 -3.59
CA LYS A 77 9.37 19.85 -4.93
C LYS A 77 9.76 18.90 -6.08
N THR A 78 10.49 17.81 -5.80
CA THR A 78 10.86 16.80 -6.78
C THR A 78 9.85 15.66 -6.92
N TYR A 79 8.87 15.53 -6.02
CA TYR A 79 7.88 14.44 -6.03
C TYR A 79 6.56 14.90 -6.67
N ASN A 80 6.34 14.53 -7.93
CA ASN A 80 5.08 14.81 -8.62
C ASN A 80 3.96 13.82 -8.26
N LYS A 81 4.30 12.56 -7.97
CA LYS A 81 3.35 11.46 -7.73
C LYS A 81 3.77 10.63 -6.51
N SER A 82 2.78 10.11 -5.77
CA SER A 82 2.99 9.00 -4.84
C SER A 82 2.10 7.83 -5.20
N TYR A 83 2.72 6.67 -5.32
CA TYR A 83 2.09 5.41 -5.67
C TYR A 83 1.59 4.70 -4.42
N PHE A 84 0.50 3.95 -4.56
CA PHE A 84 -0.10 3.21 -3.45
C PHE A 84 -0.66 1.87 -3.91
N ILE A 85 -0.77 0.97 -2.93
CA ILE A 85 -1.67 -0.18 -2.98
C ILE A 85 -2.91 0.19 -2.16
N GLU A 86 -4.09 -0.05 -2.70
CA GLU A 86 -5.36 0.10 -2.00
C GLU A 86 -5.96 -1.28 -1.75
N PHE A 87 -6.23 -1.58 -0.49
CA PHE A 87 -7.15 -2.66 -0.13
C PHE A 87 -8.54 -2.05 -0.02
N ARG A 88 -9.39 -2.36 -0.99
CA ARG A 88 -10.72 -1.75 -1.11
C ARG A 88 -11.77 -2.69 -0.53
N PHE A 89 -12.65 -2.10 0.28
CA PHE A 89 -13.85 -2.72 0.82
C PHE A 89 -15.05 -1.86 0.45
N LYS A 90 -16.25 -2.41 0.56
CA LYS A 90 -17.51 -1.75 0.18
C LYS A 90 -17.74 -0.42 0.90
N LYS A 91 -17.37 -0.32 2.19
CA LYS A 91 -17.55 0.87 3.03
C LYS A 91 -16.24 1.59 3.32
N ARG A 92 -15.08 0.97 3.08
CA ARG A 92 -13.77 1.46 3.55
C ARG A 92 -12.65 1.12 2.57
N SER A 93 -11.59 1.91 2.60
CA SER A 93 -10.34 1.61 1.88
C SER A 93 -9.13 1.86 2.77
N VAL A 94 -8.12 1.02 2.61
CA VAL A 94 -6.81 1.13 3.26
C VAL A 94 -5.77 1.40 2.19
N PHE A 95 -5.23 2.62 2.20
CA PHE A 95 -4.21 3.06 1.24
C PHE A 95 -2.81 2.95 1.85
N CYS A 96 -1.97 2.13 1.23
CA CYS A 96 -0.58 1.93 1.59
C CYS A 96 0.31 2.62 0.55
N TYR A 97 0.87 3.79 0.90
CA TYR A 97 1.75 4.52 -0.02
C TYR A 97 3.14 3.90 -0.06
N LEU A 98 3.56 3.45 -1.24
CA LEU A 98 4.82 2.77 -1.48
C LEU A 98 5.69 3.61 -2.42
N HIS A 99 6.85 4.04 -1.92
CA HIS A 99 7.86 4.70 -2.75
C HIS A 99 8.36 3.75 -3.84
N THR A 100 8.47 2.46 -3.50
CA THR A 100 9.15 1.49 -4.35
C THR A 100 8.36 1.09 -5.60
N ILE A 101 7.04 1.31 -5.65
CA ILE A 101 6.24 1.07 -6.87
C ILE A 101 6.72 1.96 -8.02
N ALA A 102 7.23 3.16 -7.72
CA ALA A 102 7.78 4.05 -8.74
C ALA A 102 8.92 3.39 -9.54
N TYR A 103 9.70 2.50 -8.91
CA TYR A 103 10.79 1.79 -9.58
C TYR A 103 10.30 0.69 -10.51
N LEU A 104 9.16 0.03 -10.20
CA LEU A 104 8.55 -0.96 -11.11
C LEU A 104 8.17 -0.35 -12.46
N LEU A 105 7.81 0.94 -12.46
CA LEU A 105 7.42 1.69 -13.65
C LEU A 105 8.62 2.31 -14.39
N ALA A 106 9.80 2.32 -13.78
CA ALA A 106 11.01 2.85 -14.40
C ALA A 106 11.80 1.70 -15.03
N GLU A 107 12.02 1.76 -16.35
CA GLU A 107 12.65 0.71 -17.15
C GLU A 107 14.09 0.35 -16.72
N CYS A 108 14.77 1.23 -15.97
CA CYS A 108 16.19 1.09 -15.65
C CYS A 108 16.57 0.15 -14.48
N GLN A 109 15.65 -0.58 -13.83
CA GLN A 109 15.96 -1.37 -12.61
C GLN A 109 15.38 -2.80 -12.57
N LEU A 110 15.44 -3.53 -13.70
CA LEU A 110 14.86 -4.87 -13.92
C LEU A 110 15.05 -5.90 -12.78
N ALA A 111 16.25 -6.04 -12.19
CA ALA A 111 16.51 -7.03 -11.15
C ALA A 111 15.86 -6.70 -9.79
N CYS A 112 15.97 -5.44 -9.34
CA CYS A 112 15.29 -4.96 -8.13
C CYS A 112 13.77 -4.96 -8.30
N ASN A 113 13.30 -4.68 -9.52
CA ASN A 113 11.89 -4.74 -9.89
C ASN A 113 11.34 -6.15 -9.76
N ARG A 114 12.10 -7.20 -10.12
CA ARG A 114 11.64 -8.59 -10.04
C ARG A 114 11.36 -9.05 -8.61
N LYS A 115 12.20 -8.69 -7.64
CA LYS A 115 12.00 -9.06 -6.22
C LYS A 115 10.75 -8.37 -5.65
N LEU A 116 10.63 -7.07 -5.86
CA LEU A 116 9.47 -6.30 -5.40
C LEU A 116 8.18 -6.78 -6.08
N TYR A 117 8.21 -7.03 -7.38
CA TYR A 117 7.09 -7.58 -8.12
C TYR A 117 6.63 -8.92 -7.53
N LYS A 118 7.57 -9.86 -7.29
CA LYS A 118 7.26 -11.13 -6.63
C LYS A 118 6.66 -10.93 -5.23
N GLN A 119 7.19 -9.98 -4.44
CA GLN A 119 6.64 -9.69 -3.11
C GLN A 119 5.20 -9.16 -3.17
N ILE A 120 4.92 -8.25 -4.11
CA ILE A 120 3.57 -7.71 -4.32
C ILE A 120 2.62 -8.80 -4.82
N LEU A 121 3.05 -9.64 -5.77
CA LEU A 121 2.25 -10.75 -6.29
C LEU A 121 1.94 -11.79 -5.20
N ASN A 122 2.90 -12.11 -4.35
CA ASN A 122 2.68 -13.03 -3.23
C ASN A 122 1.73 -12.42 -2.18
N LEU A 123 1.84 -11.11 -1.93
CA LEU A 123 0.91 -10.40 -1.06
C LEU A 123 -0.50 -10.43 -1.62
N GLU A 124 -0.66 -10.16 -2.92
CA GLU A 124 -1.95 -10.24 -3.61
C GLU A 124 -2.58 -11.61 -3.43
N LYS A 125 -1.85 -12.68 -3.76
CA LYS A 125 -2.31 -14.07 -3.58
C LYS A 125 -2.73 -14.36 -2.14
N ALA A 126 -1.96 -13.90 -1.15
CA ALA A 126 -2.28 -14.12 0.25
C ALA A 126 -3.53 -13.36 0.70
N VAL A 127 -3.71 -12.13 0.23
CA VAL A 127 -4.89 -11.29 0.53
C VAL A 127 -6.14 -11.87 -0.13
N PHE A 128 -6.05 -12.27 -1.40
CA PHE A 128 -7.15 -12.98 -2.06
C PHE A 128 -7.44 -14.31 -1.37
N ALA A 129 -6.44 -15.16 -1.09
CA ALA A 129 -6.69 -16.41 -0.36
C ALA A 129 -7.27 -16.19 1.05
N PHE A 130 -7.02 -15.04 1.67
CA PHE A 130 -7.59 -14.68 2.96
C PHE A 130 -9.08 -14.30 2.84
N TYR A 131 -9.44 -13.45 1.87
CA TYR A 131 -10.83 -12.97 1.69
C TYR A 131 -11.70 -13.88 0.82
N SER A 132 -11.09 -14.69 -0.06
CA SER A 132 -11.77 -15.68 -0.90
C SER A 132 -12.20 -16.91 -0.12
N LYS A 133 -11.78 -17.10 1.14
CA LYS A 133 -12.37 -18.13 2.01
C LYS A 133 -13.85 -17.88 2.30
N ASP A 134 -14.29 -16.62 2.20
CA ASP A 134 -15.70 -16.23 2.30
C ASP A 134 -16.35 -15.99 0.93
N LEU A 135 -15.59 -16.05 -0.18
CA LEU A 135 -16.15 -16.03 -1.52
C LEU A 135 -16.65 -17.45 -1.84
N ILE A 136 -17.95 -17.65 -1.59
CA ILE A 136 -18.75 -18.72 -2.18
C ILE A 136 -18.34 -18.88 -3.66
N PRO A 137 -18.11 -20.11 -4.16
CA PRO A 137 -17.66 -20.33 -5.53
C PRO A 137 -18.76 -19.89 -6.51
N GLY A 138 -18.62 -18.68 -7.06
CA GLY A 138 -19.59 -18.10 -7.98
C GLY A 138 -19.43 -16.59 -8.18
N GLY A 139 -18.41 -16.18 -8.93
CA GLY A 139 -18.23 -14.80 -9.41
C GLY A 139 -16.75 -14.48 -9.53
N VAL A 140 -16.14 -14.35 -10.72
CA VAL A 140 -16.62 -14.10 -12.10
C VAL A 140 -16.01 -15.13 -13.02
#